data_AF-A0A2G4SIC1-F1
#
_entry.id   AF-A0A2G4SIC1-F1
#
_cell.length_a   1.000
_cell.length_b   1.000
_cell.length_c   1.000
_cell.angle_alpha   90.00
_cell.angle_beta   90.00
_cell.angle_gamma   90.00
#
_symmetry.space_group_name_H-M   'P 1'
#
loop_
_entity.id
_entity.type
_entity.pdbx_description
1 polymer ?
#
loop_
_entity_poly.entity_id
_entity_poly.type
_entity_poly.pdbx_seq_one_letter_code
_entity_poly.pdbx_strand_id
1 'polypeptide(L)'
;MAAIHQERGLRQDDPSSSLLCNFALEGLLYHIIQDSSIIGYAPLIPGFQERNEIYNSPETLKVLAYADDVCVLLQSFNDFNRVQTHLSNYDYVSNARLNMIKIEALSLNGRPQPEWAHFLEQHQIIK
;
A
#
# COMPACT_ATOMS: atom_id res chain seq x y z
N MET A 1 -28.06 18.65 -23.73
CA MET A 1 -27.39 17.37 -23.42
C MET A 1 -27.93 16.89 -22.08
N ALA A 2 -28.46 15.68 -22.00
CA ALA A 2 -28.92 15.11 -20.73
C ALA A 2 -27.71 14.73 -19.86
N ALA A 3 -27.78 14.98 -18.56
CA ALA A 3 -26.73 14.57 -17.62
C ALA A 3 -26.64 13.04 -17.62
N ILE A 4 -25.43 12.50 -17.76
CA ILE A 4 -25.18 11.06 -17.64
C ILE A 4 -25.39 10.70 -16.17
N HIS A 5 -26.30 9.77 -15.88
CA HIS A 5 -26.54 9.29 -14.53
C HIS A 5 -25.43 8.30 -14.13
N GLN A 6 -24.47 8.76 -13.34
CA GLN A 6 -23.38 7.94 -12.83
C GLN A 6 -23.86 7.12 -11.62
N GLU A 7 -23.87 5.80 -11.74
CA GLU A 7 -24.33 4.88 -10.67
C GLU A 7 -23.24 4.53 -9.65
N ARG A 8 -21.95 4.67 -10.02
CA ARG A 8 -20.78 4.36 -9.19
C ARG A 8 -19.67 5.37 -9.35
N GLY A 9 -18.89 5.53 -8.30
CA GLY A 9 -17.77 6.47 -8.25
C GLY A 9 -18.21 7.84 -7.77
N LEU A 10 -17.23 8.61 -7.34
CA LEU A 10 -17.44 9.96 -6.83
C LEU A 10 -17.31 10.97 -7.96
N ARG A 11 -18.01 12.09 -7.83
CA ARG A 11 -17.94 13.18 -8.80
C ARG A 11 -16.54 13.82 -8.73
N GLN A 12 -15.86 13.94 -9.86
CA GLN A 12 -14.59 14.67 -9.93
C GLN A 12 -14.81 16.17 -9.65
N ASP A 13 -13.81 16.82 -9.06
CA ASP A 13 -13.81 18.24 -8.68
C ASP A 13 -14.85 18.63 -7.61
N ASP A 14 -15.52 17.66 -6.98
CA ASP A 14 -16.30 17.90 -5.77
C ASP A 14 -15.34 17.98 -4.56
N PRO A 15 -15.39 19.06 -3.74
CA PRO A 15 -14.51 19.22 -2.58
C PRO A 15 -14.57 18.06 -1.58
N SER A 16 -15.68 17.33 -1.52
CA SER A 16 -15.87 16.20 -0.60
C SER A 16 -15.35 14.86 -1.15
N SER A 17 -15.20 14.73 -2.48
CA SER A 17 -14.80 13.47 -3.11
C SER A 17 -13.40 13.01 -2.71
N SER A 18 -12.48 13.93 -2.48
CA SER A 18 -11.11 13.60 -2.02
C SER A 18 -11.12 12.93 -0.65
N LEU A 19 -11.91 13.44 0.29
CA LEU A 19 -12.04 12.87 1.63
C LEU A 19 -12.74 11.50 1.60
N LEU A 20 -13.81 11.36 0.81
CA LEU A 20 -14.51 10.09 0.67
C LEU A 20 -13.64 9.01 0.01
N CYS A 21 -12.74 9.39 -0.90
CA CYS A 21 -11.74 8.49 -1.46
C CYS A 21 -10.78 7.96 -0.36
N ASN A 22 -10.31 8.85 0.53
CA ASN A 22 -9.47 8.44 1.66
C ASN A 22 -10.20 7.44 2.57
N PHE A 23 -11.49 7.67 2.88
CA PHE A 23 -12.29 6.73 3.67
C PHE A 23 -12.49 5.38 2.99
N ALA A 24 -12.63 5.36 1.66
CA ALA A 24 -12.71 4.11 0.92
C ALA A 24 -11.43 3.28 1.12
N LEU A 25 -10.25 3.91 1.02
CA LEU A 25 -8.96 3.25 1.16
C LEU A 25 -8.56 2.94 2.61
N GLU A 26 -9.13 3.64 3.60
CA GLU A 26 -8.77 3.52 5.02
C GLU A 26 -8.80 2.06 5.50
N GLY A 27 -9.83 1.30 5.12
CA GLY A 27 -9.96 -0.11 5.49
C GLY A 27 -8.76 -0.95 5.03
N LEU A 28 -8.31 -0.78 3.79
CA LEU A 28 -7.13 -1.47 3.26
C LEU A 28 -5.85 -1.07 4.04
N LEU A 29 -5.62 0.24 4.18
CA LEU A 29 -4.43 0.77 4.84
C LEU A 29 -4.34 0.29 6.28
N TYR A 30 -5.46 0.30 7.00
CA TYR A 30 -5.53 -0.15 8.39
C TYR A 30 -5.16 -1.63 8.53
N HIS A 31 -5.68 -2.50 7.67
CA HIS A 31 -5.36 -3.94 7.73
C HIS A 31 -3.88 -4.22 7.45
N ILE A 32 -3.26 -3.51 6.50
CA ILE A 32 -1.82 -3.65 6.24
C ILE A 32 -1.00 -3.17 7.45
N ILE A 33 -1.37 -2.04 8.05
CA ILE A 33 -0.65 -1.48 9.21
C ILE A 33 -0.73 -2.42 10.42
N GLN A 34 -1.92 -2.95 10.71
CA GLN A 34 -2.16 -3.81 11.88
C GLN A 34 -1.62 -5.23 11.72
N ASP A 35 -1.28 -5.65 10.51
CA ASP A 35 -0.72 -6.98 10.28
C ASP A 35 0.71 -7.09 10.83
N SER A 36 0.85 -7.72 11.99
CA SER A 36 2.14 -7.95 12.65
C SER A 36 3.08 -8.88 11.89
N SER A 37 2.57 -9.62 10.88
CA SER A 37 3.39 -10.47 10.02
C SER A 37 4.08 -9.69 8.90
N ILE A 38 3.65 -8.45 8.65
CA ILE A 38 4.31 -7.52 7.72
C ILE A 38 5.35 -6.75 8.52
N ILE A 39 6.62 -6.89 8.13
CA ILE A 39 7.73 -6.26 8.84
C ILE A 39 7.93 -4.83 8.35
N GLY A 40 7.92 -4.60 7.04
CA GLY A 40 8.08 -3.26 6.47
C GLY A 40 9.50 -2.70 6.58
N TYR A 41 9.63 -1.40 6.76
CA TYR A 41 10.92 -0.69 6.74
C TYR A 41 11.20 0.03 8.07
N ALA A 42 12.34 -0.28 8.67
CA ALA A 42 12.86 0.45 9.83
C ALA A 42 13.97 1.42 9.38
N PRO A 43 13.78 2.75 9.47
CA PRO A 43 14.83 3.70 9.19
C PRO A 43 15.95 3.58 10.22
N LEU A 44 17.20 3.43 9.77
CA LEU A 44 18.38 3.50 10.64
C LEU A 44 18.76 4.95 10.95
N ILE A 45 17.82 5.73 11.49
CA ILE A 45 18.04 7.13 11.87
C ILE A 45 18.41 7.16 13.37
N PRO A 46 19.58 7.69 13.76
CA PRO A 46 19.92 7.91 15.16
C PRO A 46 18.83 8.75 15.85
N GLY A 47 18.27 8.25 16.95
CA GLY A 47 17.19 8.91 17.69
C GLY A 47 15.75 8.59 17.23
N PHE A 48 15.55 7.80 16.17
CA PHE A 48 14.21 7.30 15.81
C PHE A 48 13.74 6.18 16.75
N GLN A 49 14.68 5.33 17.20
CA GLN A 49 14.41 4.30 18.20
C GLN A 49 14.27 4.88 19.61
N GLU A 50 14.98 5.97 19.93
CA GLU A 50 14.97 6.61 21.26
C GLU A 50 13.67 7.38 21.56
N ARG A 51 12.92 7.86 20.54
CA ARG A 51 11.64 8.53 20.77
C ARG A 51 10.48 7.58 21.12
N ASN A 52 10.68 6.27 20.95
CA ASN A 52 9.63 5.27 21.10
C ASN A 52 9.81 4.36 22.33
N GLU A 53 10.53 4.79 23.37
CA GLU A 53 10.69 4.03 24.63
C GLU A 53 9.36 3.73 25.37
N ILE A 54 8.25 4.37 25.00
CA ILE A 54 6.90 4.11 25.56
C ILE A 54 6.23 2.90 24.88
N TYR A 55 6.61 2.57 23.63
CA TYR A 55 6.06 1.47 22.84
C TYR A 55 7.21 0.54 22.45
N ASN A 56 7.38 -0.59 23.14
CA ASN A 56 8.51 -1.53 23.07
C ASN A 56 8.81 -2.21 21.70
N SER A 57 8.57 -1.55 20.56
CA SER A 57 8.94 -2.01 19.22
C SER A 57 9.39 -0.83 18.36
N PRO A 58 10.47 -0.96 17.56
CA PRO A 58 10.76 0.04 16.55
C PRO A 58 9.54 0.16 15.62
N GLU A 59 9.00 1.37 15.50
CA GLU A 59 7.87 1.65 14.63
C GLU A 59 8.33 1.50 13.18
N THR A 60 8.13 0.31 12.62
CA THR A 60 8.41 0.02 11.23
C THR A 60 7.38 0.70 10.35
N LEU A 61 7.84 1.45 9.36
CA LEU A 61 6.98 2.04 8.35
C LEU A 61 6.54 0.94 7.37
N LYS A 62 5.23 0.72 7.27
CA LYS A 62 4.67 -0.31 6.38
C LYS A 62 4.05 0.30 5.12
N VAL A 63 3.36 1.42 5.25
CA VAL A 63 2.61 2.03 4.14
C VAL A 63 2.77 3.54 4.16
N LEU A 64 2.85 4.12 2.97
CA LEU A 64 2.70 5.53 2.68
C LEU A 64 1.54 5.69 1.70
N ALA A 65 0.62 6.61 1.96
CA ALA A 65 -0.51 6.86 1.08
C ALA A 65 -0.70 8.36 0.87
N TYR A 66 -0.97 8.76 -0.37
CA TYR A 66 -1.30 10.13 -0.75
C TYR A 66 -2.39 10.10 -1.83
N ALA A 67 -3.59 10.56 -1.49
CA ALA A 67 -4.77 10.38 -2.33
C ALA A 67 -4.95 8.90 -2.72
N ASP A 68 -4.96 8.58 -4.02
CA ASP A 68 -5.06 7.22 -4.55
C ASP A 68 -3.72 6.49 -4.70
N ASP A 69 -2.60 7.20 -4.56
CA ASP A 69 -1.27 6.59 -4.63
C ASP A 69 -0.90 5.93 -3.29
N VAL A 70 -0.68 4.62 -3.31
CA VAL A 70 -0.28 3.83 -2.13
C VAL A 70 1.07 3.16 -2.40
N CYS A 71 2.04 3.41 -1.53
CA CYS A 71 3.34 2.77 -1.52
C CYS A 71 3.45 1.87 -0.28
N VAL A 72 3.70 0.58 -0.51
CA VAL A 72 3.89 -0.40 0.56
C VAL A 72 5.36 -0.77 0.64
N LEU A 73 5.92 -0.68 1.84
CA LEU A 73 7.31 -1.00 2.11
C LEU A 73 7.40 -2.47 2.49
N LEU A 74 8.27 -3.21 1.77
CA LEU A 74 8.41 -4.65 1.91
C LEU A 74 9.84 -4.98 2.35
N GLN A 75 9.97 -5.81 3.39
CA GLN A 75 11.27 -6.36 3.77
C GLN A 75 11.53 -7.72 3.12
N SER A 76 10.47 -8.50 2.89
CA SER A 76 10.56 -9.92 2.55
C SER A 76 9.51 -10.35 1.53
N PHE A 77 9.69 -11.50 0.88
CA PHE A 77 8.66 -12.11 0.03
C PHE A 77 7.39 -12.44 0.81
N ASN A 78 7.50 -12.72 2.12
CA ASN A 78 6.34 -12.93 2.97
C ASN A 78 5.53 -11.63 3.11
N ASP A 79 6.19 -10.48 3.29
CA ASP A 79 5.51 -9.19 3.32
C ASP A 79 4.71 -8.98 2.03
N PHE A 80 5.31 -9.26 0.87
CA PHE A 80 4.62 -9.17 -0.42
C PHE A 80 3.38 -10.06 -0.47
N ASN A 81 3.49 -11.34 -0.09
CA ASN A 81 2.38 -12.28 -0.12
C ASN A 81 1.23 -11.86 0.83
N ARG A 82 1.57 -11.31 2.00
CA ARG A 82 0.60 -10.77 2.95
C ARG A 82 -0.12 -9.55 2.37
N VAL A 83 0.62 -8.63 1.77
CA VAL A 83 0.05 -7.46 1.09
C VAL A 83 -0.87 -7.88 -0.04
N GLN A 84 -0.44 -8.84 -0.88
CA GLN A 84 -1.28 -9.38 -1.95
C GLN A 84 -2.59 -9.98 -1.41
N THR A 85 -2.54 -10.66 -0.27
CA THR A 85 -3.73 -11.20 0.41
C THR A 85 -4.67 -10.08 0.86
N HIS A 86 -4.16 -9.02 1.48
CA HIS A 86 -4.97 -7.86 1.88
C HIS A 86 -5.60 -7.15 0.68
N LEU A 87 -4.84 -6.98 -0.40
CA LEU A 87 -5.32 -6.40 -1.65
C LEU A 87 -6.46 -7.24 -2.27
N SER A 88 -6.31 -8.56 -2.33
CA SER A 88 -7.35 -9.47 -2.83
C SER A 88 -8.61 -9.48 -1.94
N ASN A 89 -8.43 -9.46 -0.62
CA ASN A 89 -9.56 -9.37 0.31
C ASN A 89 -10.30 -8.04 0.16
N TYR A 90 -9.56 -6.94 0.03
CA TYR A 90 -10.13 -5.61 -0.15
C TYR A 90 -10.90 -5.52 -1.48
N ASP A 91 -10.35 -6.00 -2.59
CA ASP A 91 -11.06 -6.08 -3.89
C ASP A 91 -12.36 -6.89 -3.75
N TYR A 92 -12.31 -8.04 -3.08
CA TYR A 92 -13.48 -8.89 -2.86
C TYR A 92 -14.60 -8.21 -2.06
N VAL A 93 -14.28 -7.52 -0.95
CA VAL A 93 -15.30 -6.91 -0.06
C VAL A 93 -15.76 -5.52 -0.51
N SER A 94 -14.89 -4.75 -1.16
CA SER A 94 -15.19 -3.38 -1.59
C SER A 94 -15.63 -3.29 -3.05
N ASN A 95 -15.40 -4.34 -3.85
CA ASN A 95 -15.56 -4.34 -5.30
C ASN A 95 -14.68 -3.28 -5.99
N ALA A 96 -13.57 -2.89 -5.34
CA ALA A 96 -12.60 -1.94 -5.86
C ALA A 96 -11.52 -2.66 -6.66
N ARG A 97 -11.49 -2.40 -7.97
CA ARG A 97 -10.53 -3.04 -8.88
C ARG A 97 -9.16 -2.39 -8.77
N LEU A 98 -8.20 -3.12 -8.22
CA LEU A 98 -6.79 -2.75 -8.29
C LEU A 98 -6.24 -2.96 -9.69
N ASN A 99 -5.51 -1.96 -10.19
CA ASN A 99 -4.86 -2.05 -11.48
C ASN A 99 -3.46 -2.64 -11.33
N MET A 100 -3.38 -3.97 -11.35
CA MET A 100 -2.12 -4.71 -11.20
C MET A 100 -1.06 -4.34 -12.24
N ILE A 101 -1.47 -3.90 -13.44
CA ILE A 101 -0.56 -3.50 -14.52
C ILE A 101 0.19 -2.20 -14.18
N LYS A 102 -0.37 -1.37 -13.30
CA LYS A 102 0.24 -0.11 -12.87
C LYS A 102 1.10 -0.26 -11.61
N ILE A 103 1.20 -1.47 -11.04
CA ILE A 103 2.01 -1.68 -9.85
C ILE A 103 3.47 -1.72 -10.26
N GLU A 104 4.28 -0.89 -9.61
CA GLU A 104 5.72 -0.83 -9.80
C GLU A 104 6.43 -1.18 -8.49
N ALA A 105 7.60 -1.82 -8.62
CA ALA A 105 8.43 -2.19 -7.49
C ALA A 105 9.79 -1.51 -7.58
N LEU A 106 10.16 -0.79 -6.53
CA LEU A 106 11.40 -0.02 -6.44
C LEU A 106 12.23 -0.50 -5.26
N SER A 107 13.52 -0.71 -5.48
CA SER A 107 14.44 -0.99 -4.37
C SER A 107 14.94 0.32 -3.76
N LEU A 108 14.79 0.46 -2.43
CA LEU A 108 15.18 1.66 -1.70
C LEU A 108 16.69 1.97 -1.78
N ASN A 109 17.52 0.97 -2.04
CA ASN A 109 18.97 1.15 -2.21
C ASN A 109 19.36 1.55 -3.66
N GLY A 110 18.38 1.71 -4.56
CA GLY A 110 18.57 2.05 -5.96
C GLY A 110 19.09 0.92 -6.85
N ARG A 111 19.42 -0.25 -6.30
CA ARG A 111 19.99 -1.39 -7.03
C ARG A 111 18.94 -2.50 -7.18
N PRO A 112 18.71 -3.04 -8.39
CA PRO A 112 17.85 -4.20 -8.54
C PRO A 112 18.47 -5.39 -7.79
N GLN A 113 17.65 -6.09 -7.01
CA GLN A 113 18.04 -7.33 -6.36
C GLN A 113 17.57 -8.50 -7.24
N PRO A 114 18.46 -9.39 -7.73
CA PRO A 114 18.07 -10.45 -8.68
C PRO A 114 16.97 -11.37 -8.18
N GLU A 115 17.00 -11.72 -6.89
CA GLU A 115 15.98 -12.57 -6.26
C GLU A 115 14.60 -11.91 -6.28
N TRP A 116 14.54 -10.60 -6.00
CA TRP A 116 13.31 -9.82 -6.10
C TRP A 116 12.86 -9.63 -7.53
N ALA A 117 13.77 -9.37 -8.47
CA ALA A 117 13.42 -9.24 -9.88
C ALA A 117 12.75 -10.51 -10.40
N HIS A 118 13.36 -11.67 -10.15
CA HIS A 118 12.79 -12.96 -10.53
C HIS A 118 11.43 -13.23 -9.87
N PHE A 119 11.31 -12.94 -8.57
CA PHE A 119 10.07 -13.13 -7.83
C PHE A 119 8.94 -12.23 -8.34
N LEU A 120 9.22 -10.97 -8.67
CA LEU A 120 8.24 -10.00 -9.14
C LEU A 120 7.80 -10.27 -10.59
N GLU A 121 8.71 -10.77 -11.44
CA GLU A 121 8.38 -11.22 -12.81
C GLU A 121 7.32 -12.33 -12.79
N GLN A 122 7.36 -13.25 -11.82
CA GLN A 122 6.35 -14.29 -11.65
C GLN A 122 4.95 -13.72 -11.36
N HIS A 123 4.89 -12.49 -10.83
CA HIS A 123 3.66 -11.76 -10.51
C HIS A 123 3.32 -10.67 -11.53
N GLN A 124 3.99 -10.66 -12.68
CA GLN A 124 3.81 -9.65 -13.75
C GLN A 124 4.08 -8.20 -13.31
N ILE A 125 4.85 -8.01 -12.23
CA ILE A 125 5.28 -6.71 -11.76
C ILE A 125 6.67 -6.47 -12.34
N ILE A 126 6.74 -5.58 -13.33
CA ILE A 126 7.98 -5.24 -14.03
C ILE A 126 8.43 -3.87 -13.52
N LYS A 127 9.75 -3.71 -13.38
CA LYS A 127 10.40 -2.43 -13.08
C LYS A 127 10.80 -1.72 -14.36
#